data_AF-Q2VRB9-F1
#
_entry.id   AF-Q2VRB9-F1
#
_cell.length_a   1.000
_cell.length_b   1.000
_cell.length_c   1.000
_cell.angle_alpha   90.00
_cell.angle_beta   90.00
_cell.angle_gamma   90.00
#
_symmetry.space_group_name_H-M   'P 1'
#
loop_
_entity.id
_entity.type
_entity.pdbx_description
1 polymer ?
#
loop_
_entity_poly.entity_id
_entity_poly.type
_entity_poly.pdbx_seq_one_letter_code
_entity_poly.pdbx_strand_id
1 'polypeptide(L)'
;PEHNVAEVAAIIAKEKYGLDVEFVLFNDYALPNTATSNGDLDANAFQHKPYLDKDSDAKGLKNLVIVGNTFVYPLAGYSKKIKNVSELADGATVAVPNDPSNLARALILLEKQGLIKLKDNTNLFSTSLDIVENPKNIKIQEVDTSVAARALDDVDLAVVNNTYAGQVGLSANDGVFVEDKDSPYVNIIVARDNNKDSEAVQNFVKA
;
A
#
# COMPACT_ATOMS: atom_id res chain seq x y z
N PRO A 1 -4.83 5.26 -8.47
CA PRO A 1 -4.18 5.15 -9.80
C PRO A 1 -4.23 3.73 -10.37
N GLU A 2 -4.16 2.76 -9.48
CA GLU A 2 -4.36 1.33 -9.66
C GLU A 2 -5.64 1.04 -10.46
N HIS A 3 -6.76 1.71 -10.12
CA HIS A 3 -8.02 1.55 -10.86
C HIS A 3 -7.89 1.92 -12.34
N ASN A 4 -7.28 3.07 -12.66
CA ASN A 4 -7.08 3.50 -14.04
C ASN A 4 -6.20 2.52 -14.83
N VAL A 5 -5.21 1.91 -14.18
CA VAL A 5 -4.40 0.85 -14.78
C VAL A 5 -5.26 -0.37 -15.08
N ALA A 6 -6.12 -0.77 -14.14
CA ALA A 6 -7.03 -1.89 -14.32
C ALA A 6 -8.06 -1.63 -15.44
N GLU A 7 -8.55 -0.40 -15.60
CA GLU A 7 -9.42 0.00 -16.72
C GLU A 7 -8.71 -0.18 -18.07
N VAL A 8 -7.44 0.23 -18.18
CA VAL A 8 -6.64 0.01 -19.39
C VAL A 8 -6.44 -1.48 -19.66
N ALA A 9 -6.13 -2.27 -18.62
CA ALA A 9 -6.01 -3.72 -18.75
C ALA A 9 -7.33 -4.35 -19.22
N ALA A 10 -8.49 -3.89 -18.74
CA ALA A 10 -9.78 -4.38 -19.20
C ALA A 10 -10.05 -4.08 -20.68
N ILE A 11 -9.68 -2.89 -21.17
CA ILE A 11 -9.78 -2.55 -22.61
C ILE A 11 -8.93 -3.52 -23.43
N ILE A 12 -7.66 -3.71 -23.04
CA ILE A 12 -6.73 -4.62 -23.73
C ILE A 12 -7.23 -6.07 -23.68
N ALA A 13 -7.77 -6.49 -22.53
CA ALA A 13 -8.32 -7.83 -22.34
C ALA A 13 -9.51 -8.10 -23.27
N LYS A 14 -10.40 -7.11 -23.44
CA LYS A 14 -11.52 -7.20 -24.37
C LYS A 14 -11.04 -7.27 -25.82
N GLU A 15 -10.13 -6.39 -26.22
CA GLU A 15 -9.65 -6.28 -27.60
C GLU A 15 -8.85 -7.52 -28.05
N LYS A 16 -8.00 -8.08 -27.18
CA LYS A 16 -7.09 -9.18 -27.53
C LYS A 16 -7.63 -10.56 -27.21
N TYR A 17 -8.45 -10.68 -26.16
CA TYR A 17 -8.87 -11.97 -25.61
C TYR A 17 -10.39 -12.14 -25.55
N GLY A 18 -11.16 -11.12 -25.94
CA GLY A 18 -12.62 -11.15 -25.83
C GLY A 18 -13.13 -11.21 -24.38
N LEU A 19 -12.26 -10.93 -23.39
CA LEU A 19 -12.56 -11.01 -21.97
C LEU A 19 -13.26 -9.72 -21.50
N ASP A 20 -14.49 -9.86 -20.98
CA ASP A 20 -15.17 -8.80 -20.25
C ASP A 20 -14.70 -8.81 -18.80
N VAL A 21 -14.30 -7.64 -18.29
CA VAL A 21 -13.83 -7.47 -16.91
C VAL A 21 -14.86 -6.64 -16.14
N GLU A 22 -15.37 -7.19 -15.05
CA GLU A 22 -16.23 -6.48 -14.10
C GLU A 22 -15.41 -6.01 -12.91
N PHE A 23 -15.54 -4.73 -12.56
CA PHE A 23 -14.84 -4.14 -11.41
C PHE A 23 -15.74 -4.10 -10.18
N VAL A 24 -15.24 -4.66 -9.08
CA VAL A 24 -15.81 -4.46 -7.74
C VAL A 24 -14.86 -3.56 -6.96
N LEU A 25 -15.31 -2.35 -6.65
CA LEU A 25 -14.50 -1.35 -5.97
C LEU A 25 -14.63 -1.48 -4.45
N PHE A 26 -13.49 -1.41 -3.76
CA PHE A 26 -13.40 -1.39 -2.30
C PHE A 26 -12.79 -0.08 -1.83
N ASN A 27 -13.24 0.40 -0.66
CA ASN A 27 -12.71 1.60 -0.04
C ASN A 27 -11.67 1.29 1.06
N ASP A 28 -11.45 0.02 1.36
CA ASP A 28 -10.52 -0.47 2.38
C ASP A 28 -9.70 -1.68 1.86
N TYR A 29 -8.64 -2.03 2.58
CA TYR A 29 -7.78 -3.18 2.28
C TYR A 29 -8.24 -4.48 2.97
N ALA A 30 -9.19 -4.42 3.90
CA ALA A 30 -9.58 -5.55 4.73
C ALA A 30 -10.50 -6.55 4.01
N LEU A 31 -11.30 -6.11 3.05
CA LEU A 31 -12.28 -6.97 2.39
C LEU A 31 -11.78 -7.74 1.15
N PRO A 32 -10.92 -7.19 0.26
CA PRO A 32 -10.65 -7.81 -1.05
C PRO A 32 -10.12 -9.24 -0.99
N ASN A 33 -9.20 -9.55 -0.06
CA ASN A 33 -8.65 -10.91 0.08
C ASN A 33 -9.70 -11.95 0.47
N THR A 34 -10.57 -11.61 1.41
CA THR A 34 -11.67 -12.49 1.82
C THR A 34 -12.63 -12.73 0.66
N ALA A 35 -12.99 -11.68 -0.08
CA ALA A 35 -13.88 -11.79 -1.24
C ALA A 35 -13.25 -12.70 -2.33
N THR A 36 -11.97 -12.52 -2.65
CA THR A 36 -11.27 -13.42 -3.58
C THR A 36 -11.18 -14.85 -3.05
N SER A 37 -10.89 -15.04 -1.76
CA SER A 37 -10.78 -16.37 -1.15
C SER A 37 -12.11 -17.13 -1.19
N ASN A 38 -13.23 -16.44 -0.97
CA ASN A 38 -14.58 -16.99 -0.98
C ASN A 38 -15.13 -17.34 -2.37
N GLY A 39 -14.54 -16.79 -3.44
CA GLY A 39 -15.06 -16.97 -4.79
C GLY A 39 -15.88 -15.80 -5.32
N ASP A 40 -16.07 -14.73 -4.53
CA ASP A 40 -16.84 -13.55 -4.92
C ASP A 40 -16.12 -12.72 -6.00
N LEU A 41 -14.79 -12.84 -6.10
CA LEU A 41 -13.94 -12.19 -7.10
C LEU A 41 -13.00 -13.21 -7.72
N ASP A 42 -12.81 -13.24 -9.03
CA ASP A 42 -11.84 -14.15 -9.67
C ASP A 42 -10.37 -13.82 -9.33
N ALA A 43 -10.06 -12.53 -9.21
CA ALA A 43 -8.77 -12.03 -8.78
C ALA A 43 -8.91 -10.67 -8.08
N ASN A 44 -7.90 -10.26 -7.32
CA ASN A 44 -7.74 -8.90 -6.84
C ASN A 44 -6.36 -8.33 -7.21
N ALA A 45 -6.25 -6.99 -7.29
CA ALA A 45 -5.03 -6.28 -7.66
C ALA A 45 -4.92 -4.97 -6.87
N PHE A 46 -4.59 -5.06 -5.57
CA PHE A 46 -4.60 -3.89 -4.67
C PHE A 46 -3.43 -3.84 -3.67
N GLN A 47 -2.63 -4.90 -3.60
CA GLN A 47 -1.71 -5.15 -2.48
C GLN A 47 -0.33 -5.56 -2.97
N HIS A 48 0.64 -5.51 -2.06
CA HIS A 48 1.97 -6.12 -2.22
C HIS A 48 2.11 -7.40 -1.39
N LYS A 49 3.12 -8.22 -1.69
CA LYS A 49 3.33 -9.52 -1.03
C LYS A 49 3.38 -9.47 0.51
N PRO A 50 4.10 -8.54 1.17
CA PRO A 50 4.12 -8.48 2.63
C PRO A 50 2.74 -8.28 3.27
N TYR A 51 1.82 -7.60 2.56
CA TYR A 51 0.45 -7.41 3.03
C TYR A 51 -0.34 -8.70 2.88
N LEU A 52 -0.28 -9.34 1.70
CA LEU A 52 -0.93 -10.63 1.45
C LEU A 52 -0.52 -11.67 2.49
N ASP A 53 0.78 -11.77 2.80
CA ASP A 53 1.30 -12.74 3.77
C ASP A 53 0.66 -12.52 5.16
N LYS A 54 0.66 -11.28 5.67
CA LYS A 54 0.10 -10.95 6.99
C LYS A 54 -1.41 -11.08 7.05
N ASP A 55 -2.10 -10.60 6.04
CA ASP A 55 -3.56 -10.64 5.99
C ASP A 55 -4.07 -12.09 5.88
N SER A 56 -3.43 -12.89 5.02
CA SER A 56 -3.76 -14.31 4.85
C SER A 56 -3.49 -15.11 6.12
N ASP A 57 -2.38 -14.85 6.82
CA ASP A 57 -2.10 -15.50 8.09
C ASP A 57 -3.08 -15.10 9.19
N ALA A 58 -3.40 -13.81 9.31
CA ALA A 58 -4.34 -13.31 10.31
C ALA A 58 -5.76 -13.85 10.13
N LYS A 59 -6.20 -14.02 8.87
CA LYS A 59 -7.56 -14.49 8.52
C LYS A 59 -7.64 -15.99 8.24
N GLY A 60 -6.52 -16.71 8.25
CA GLY A 60 -6.48 -18.13 7.92
C GLY A 60 -6.78 -18.44 6.45
N LEU A 61 -6.53 -17.51 5.54
CA LEU A 61 -6.74 -17.71 4.10
C LEU A 61 -5.58 -18.54 3.54
N LYS A 62 -5.86 -19.77 3.11
CA LYS A 62 -4.84 -20.73 2.64
C LYS A 62 -4.94 -21.07 1.16
N ASN A 63 -5.87 -20.44 0.44
CA ASN A 63 -6.16 -20.72 -0.96
C ASN A 63 -5.80 -19.57 -1.91
N LEU A 64 -5.12 -18.51 -1.44
CA LEU A 64 -4.73 -17.38 -2.28
C LEU A 64 -3.30 -17.55 -2.81
N VAL A 65 -3.09 -17.20 -4.07
CA VAL A 65 -1.79 -17.31 -4.76
C VAL A 65 -1.52 -16.08 -5.63
N ILE A 66 -0.24 -15.73 -5.78
CA ILE A 66 0.20 -14.65 -6.66
C ILE A 66 0.18 -15.17 -8.10
N VAL A 67 -0.50 -14.45 -9.00
CA VAL A 67 -0.60 -14.79 -10.43
C VAL A 67 0.10 -13.79 -11.34
N GLY A 68 0.51 -12.63 -10.82
CA GLY A 68 1.27 -11.64 -11.58
C GLY A 68 1.75 -10.48 -10.72
N ASN A 69 2.70 -9.71 -11.25
CA ASN A 69 3.14 -8.43 -10.68
C ASN A 69 2.55 -7.28 -11.51
N THR A 70 2.30 -6.14 -10.87
CA THR A 70 1.91 -4.90 -11.54
C THR A 70 3.04 -3.88 -11.42
N PHE A 71 2.88 -2.88 -10.55
CA PHE A 71 3.78 -1.74 -10.40
C PHE A 71 4.18 -1.54 -8.94
N VAL A 72 5.32 -0.88 -8.75
CA VAL A 72 5.60 -0.23 -7.48
C VAL A 72 4.87 1.11 -7.49
N TYR A 73 3.91 1.28 -6.57
CA TYR A 73 3.27 2.56 -6.30
C TYR A 73 3.99 3.20 -5.11
N PRO A 74 4.76 4.29 -5.30
CA PRO A 74 5.58 4.86 -4.25
C PRO A 74 4.74 5.32 -3.06
N LEU A 75 5.19 4.97 -1.86
CA LEU A 75 4.70 5.58 -0.62
C LEU A 75 5.27 7.00 -0.50
N ALA A 76 4.53 7.92 0.10
CA ALA A 76 5.01 9.29 0.27
C ALA A 76 4.61 9.88 1.62
N GLY A 77 5.45 10.78 2.12
CA GLY A 77 5.16 11.64 3.26
C GLY A 77 4.57 12.96 2.78
N TYR A 78 3.43 13.35 3.35
CA TYR A 78 2.68 14.55 3.01
C TYR A 78 2.54 15.46 4.21
N SER A 79 2.50 16.76 4.00
CA SER A 79 2.21 17.73 5.07
C SER A 79 1.48 18.95 4.51
N LYS A 80 0.56 19.49 5.31
CA LYS A 80 -0.04 20.81 5.08
C LYS A 80 0.76 21.94 5.76
N LYS A 81 1.71 21.61 6.64
CA LYS A 81 2.44 22.56 7.51
C LYS A 81 3.88 22.80 7.09
N ILE A 82 4.54 21.78 6.52
CA ILE A 82 5.94 21.84 6.12
C ILE A 82 6.12 21.49 4.64
N LYS A 83 7.19 22.00 4.03
CA LYS A 83 7.59 21.66 2.66
C LYS A 83 8.81 20.75 2.59
N ASN A 84 9.61 20.74 3.66
CA ASN A 84 10.85 19.97 3.74
C ASN A 84 10.95 19.26 5.09
N VAL A 85 11.57 18.08 5.11
CA VAL A 85 11.78 17.28 6.33
C VAL A 85 12.49 18.06 7.45
N SER A 86 13.40 18.97 7.09
CA SER A 86 14.14 19.81 8.05
C SER A 86 13.27 20.80 8.82
N GLU A 87 12.09 21.15 8.32
CA GLU A 87 11.13 22.05 8.96
C GLU A 87 10.30 21.35 10.05
N LEU A 88 10.37 20.02 10.14
CA LEU A 88 9.62 19.26 11.14
C LEU A 88 10.08 19.65 12.55
N ALA A 89 9.15 20.15 13.37
CA ALA A 89 9.44 20.59 14.73
C ALA A 89 9.73 19.42 15.68
N ASP A 90 10.41 19.71 16.79
CA ASP A 90 10.57 18.73 17.86
C ASP A 90 9.21 18.42 18.50
N GLY A 91 8.94 17.15 18.78
CA GLY A 91 7.66 16.68 19.31
C GLY A 91 6.53 16.60 18.27
N ALA A 92 6.84 16.80 16.98
CA ALA A 92 5.88 16.72 15.89
C ALA A 92 5.15 15.36 15.86
N THR A 93 3.89 15.38 15.45
CA THR A 93 3.06 14.19 15.29
C THR A 93 3.09 13.73 13.84
N VAL A 94 3.47 12.47 13.64
CA VAL A 94 3.55 11.82 12.32
C VAL A 94 2.54 10.69 12.27
N ALA A 95 1.54 10.81 11.39
CA ALA A 95 0.61 9.73 11.12
C ALA A 95 1.24 8.68 10.21
N VAL A 96 1.07 7.40 10.56
CA VAL A 96 1.50 6.25 9.75
C VAL A 96 0.38 5.20 9.69
N PRO A 97 0.35 4.35 8.65
CA PRO A 97 -0.58 3.22 8.59
C PRO A 97 -0.42 2.27 9.78
N ASN A 98 -1.51 1.66 10.24
CA ASN A 98 -1.52 0.72 11.37
C ASN A 98 -1.48 -0.75 10.94
N ASP A 99 -1.67 -1.07 9.66
CA ASP A 99 -1.53 -2.45 9.20
C ASP A 99 -0.04 -2.87 9.20
N PRO A 100 0.31 -4.11 9.58
CA PRO A 100 1.69 -4.45 9.95
C PRO A 100 2.74 -4.17 8.87
N SER A 101 2.40 -4.44 7.61
CA SER A 101 3.37 -4.26 6.51
C SER A 101 3.51 -2.79 6.09
N ASN A 102 2.42 -2.02 6.05
CA ASN A 102 2.50 -0.60 5.69
C ASN A 102 3.04 0.25 6.85
N LEU A 103 2.81 -0.14 8.11
CA LEU A 103 3.48 0.45 9.26
C LEU A 103 5.00 0.34 9.11
N ALA A 104 5.50 -0.87 8.90
CA ALA A 104 6.92 -1.11 8.70
C ALA A 104 7.48 -0.32 7.50
N ARG A 105 6.77 -0.33 6.37
CA ARG A 105 7.14 0.45 5.17
C ARG A 105 7.25 1.94 5.47
N ALA A 106 6.31 2.50 6.21
CA ALA A 106 6.32 3.91 6.61
C ALA A 106 7.49 4.22 7.53
N LEU A 107 7.75 3.37 8.55
CA LEU A 107 8.87 3.54 9.46
C LEU A 107 10.23 3.46 8.76
N ILE A 108 10.40 2.50 7.85
CA ILE A 108 11.60 2.38 7.00
C ILE A 108 11.78 3.64 6.16
N LEU A 109 10.70 4.18 5.60
CA LEU A 109 10.76 5.42 4.83
C LEU A 109 11.16 6.61 5.72
N LEU A 110 10.63 6.71 6.94
CA LEU A 110 11.04 7.75 7.90
C LEU A 110 12.52 7.64 8.27
N GLU A 111 13.06 6.42 8.42
CA GLU A 111 14.50 6.22 8.62
C GLU A 111 15.32 6.67 7.40
N LYS A 112 14.88 6.34 6.18
CA LYS A 112 15.54 6.84 4.95
C LYS A 112 15.59 8.37 4.89
N GLN A 113 14.65 9.07 5.54
CA GLN A 113 14.65 10.53 5.67
C GLN A 113 15.47 11.05 6.87
N GLY A 114 16.07 10.17 7.67
CA GLY A 114 16.85 10.53 8.86
C GLY A 114 16.00 11.03 10.03
N LEU A 115 14.69 10.75 10.04
CA LEU A 115 13.78 11.21 11.09
C LEU A 115 13.81 10.32 12.33
N ILE A 116 14.02 9.02 12.14
CA ILE A 116 14.14 8.00 13.16
C ILE A 116 15.22 6.99 12.74
N LYS A 117 15.56 6.05 13.62
CA LYS A 117 16.36 4.88 13.29
C LYS A 117 15.71 3.64 13.86
N LEU A 118 15.56 2.61 13.04
CA LEU A 118 15.07 1.30 13.45
C LEU A 118 16.23 0.40 13.89
N LYS A 119 15.91 -0.58 14.73
CA LYS A 119 16.81 -1.66 15.10
C LYS A 119 17.26 -2.47 13.88
N ASP A 120 16.33 -2.72 12.96
CA ASP A 120 16.54 -3.40 11.68
C ASP A 120 15.62 -2.77 10.62
N ASN A 121 16.22 -2.05 9.67
CA ASN A 121 15.51 -1.38 8.59
C ASN A 121 15.20 -2.30 7.39
N THR A 122 15.61 -3.57 7.46
CA THR A 122 15.27 -4.61 6.48
C THR A 122 14.06 -5.45 6.91
N ASN A 123 13.66 -5.35 8.17
CA ASN A 123 12.48 -6.03 8.70
C ASN A 123 11.19 -5.38 8.16
N LEU A 124 10.53 -6.07 7.23
CA LEU A 124 9.28 -5.64 6.59
C LEU A 124 8.04 -5.69 7.52
N PHE A 125 8.25 -5.97 8.80
CA PHE A 125 7.22 -6.00 9.84
C PHE A 125 7.68 -5.28 11.13
N SER A 126 8.63 -4.35 11.02
CA SER A 126 9.02 -3.47 12.12
C SER A 126 7.83 -2.66 12.66
N THR A 127 7.85 -2.41 13.96
CA THR A 127 6.84 -1.65 14.69
C THR A 127 7.44 -0.39 15.29
N SER A 128 6.60 0.49 15.82
CA SER A 128 7.05 1.69 16.56
C SER A 128 7.94 1.36 17.77
N LEU A 129 7.86 0.13 18.31
CA LEU A 129 8.73 -0.36 19.39
C LEU A 129 10.16 -0.67 18.94
N ASP A 130 10.38 -0.83 17.64
CA ASP A 130 11.69 -1.13 17.05
C ASP A 130 12.52 0.14 16.77
N ILE A 131 12.00 1.32 17.12
CA ILE A 131 12.70 2.60 16.99
C ILE A 131 13.76 2.73 18.08
N VAL A 132 15.03 2.84 17.69
CA VAL A 132 16.19 2.94 18.58
C VAL A 132 16.74 4.37 18.70
N GLU A 133 16.52 5.24 17.72
CA GLU A 133 16.86 6.66 17.78
C GLU A 133 15.70 7.51 17.25
N ASN A 134 15.35 8.59 17.97
CA ASN A 134 14.30 9.54 17.61
C ASN A 134 14.72 10.96 18.05
N PRO A 135 15.66 11.61 17.34
CA PRO A 135 16.31 12.84 17.79
C PRO A 135 15.34 14.02 17.95
N LYS A 136 14.25 14.03 17.18
CA LYS A 136 13.20 15.06 17.22
C LYS A 136 12.05 14.72 18.16
N ASN A 137 12.12 13.61 18.92
CA ASN A 137 11.03 13.13 19.78
C ASN A 137 9.67 13.07 19.05
N ILE A 138 9.68 12.65 17.78
CA ILE A 138 8.50 12.51 16.95
C ILE A 138 7.51 11.55 17.59
N LYS A 139 6.23 11.92 17.59
CA LYS A 139 5.13 11.06 18.05
C LYS A 139 4.58 10.30 16.85
N ILE A 140 4.77 8.98 16.85
CA ILE A 140 4.16 8.11 15.84
C ILE A 140 2.70 7.89 16.21
N GLN A 141 1.79 8.31 15.34
CA GLN A 141 0.36 8.09 15.45
C GLN A 141 -0.07 7.07 14.41
N GLU A 142 -0.31 5.85 14.86
CA GLU A 142 -0.81 4.78 13.98
C GLU A 142 -2.30 4.99 13.71
N VAL A 143 -2.69 5.01 12.44
CA VAL A 143 -4.07 5.22 11.99
C VAL A 143 -4.46 4.18 10.96
N ASP A 144 -5.76 3.93 10.81
CA ASP A 144 -6.24 3.08 9.73
C ASP A 144 -5.78 3.63 8.37
N THR A 145 -5.23 2.76 7.53
CA THR A 145 -4.61 3.12 6.25
C THR A 145 -5.59 3.89 5.35
N SER A 146 -6.89 3.59 5.42
CA SER A 146 -7.92 4.24 4.61
C SER A 146 -8.23 5.68 5.01
N VAL A 147 -7.81 6.10 6.21
CA VAL A 147 -8.00 7.47 6.71
C VAL A 147 -6.70 8.24 6.85
N ALA A 148 -5.54 7.62 6.59
CA ALA A 148 -4.22 8.26 6.72
C ALA A 148 -4.11 9.58 5.94
N ALA A 149 -4.70 9.66 4.74
CA ALA A 149 -4.72 10.88 3.94
C ALA A 149 -5.54 12.02 4.58
N ARG A 150 -6.65 11.68 5.26
CA ARG A 150 -7.51 12.65 5.95
C ARG A 150 -6.90 13.11 7.27
N ALA A 151 -6.03 12.31 7.88
CA ALA A 151 -5.32 12.68 9.11
C ALA A 151 -4.41 13.90 8.94
N LEU A 152 -4.07 14.30 7.70
CA LEU A 152 -3.23 15.47 7.39
C LEU A 152 -3.73 16.80 7.99
N ASP A 153 -5.02 16.91 8.33
CA ASP A 153 -5.56 18.08 9.00
C ASP A 153 -5.18 18.18 10.49
N ASP A 154 -4.89 17.04 11.13
CA ASP A 154 -4.68 16.93 12.57
C ASP A 154 -3.22 16.68 12.97
N VAL A 155 -2.35 16.35 12.00
CA VAL A 155 -0.94 16.00 12.24
C VAL A 155 0.03 16.94 11.54
N ASP A 156 1.32 16.81 11.83
CA ASP A 156 2.37 17.63 11.21
C ASP A 156 2.88 17.02 9.90
N LEU A 157 2.77 15.70 9.76
CA LEU A 157 3.14 14.92 8.58
C LEU A 157 2.35 13.61 8.59
N ALA A 158 1.91 13.11 7.44
CA ALA A 158 1.34 11.78 7.31
C ALA A 158 2.06 10.99 6.21
N VAL A 159 2.38 9.72 6.48
CA VAL A 159 2.88 8.80 5.46
C VAL A 159 1.69 8.02 4.88
N VAL A 160 1.45 8.16 3.58
CA VAL A 160 0.18 7.76 2.95
C VAL A 160 0.42 6.94 1.68
N ASN A 161 -0.27 5.80 1.56
CA ASN A 161 -0.30 4.98 0.35
C ASN A 161 -0.90 5.75 -0.82
N ASN A 162 -0.33 5.56 -2.02
CA ASN A 162 -0.73 6.29 -3.22
C ASN A 162 -2.24 6.21 -3.52
N THR A 163 -2.84 5.02 -3.36
CA THR A 163 -4.28 4.79 -3.52
C THR A 163 -5.11 5.78 -2.69
N TYR A 164 -4.76 5.99 -1.43
CA TYR A 164 -5.49 6.86 -0.50
C TYR A 164 -5.12 8.33 -0.63
N ALA A 165 -3.87 8.64 -0.99
CA ALA A 165 -3.49 10.01 -1.36
C ALA A 165 -4.34 10.51 -2.54
N GLY A 166 -4.52 9.67 -3.57
CA GLY A 166 -5.35 10.00 -4.73
C GLY A 166 -6.82 10.30 -4.39
N GLN A 167 -7.39 9.66 -3.36
CA GLN A 167 -8.78 9.90 -2.95
C GLN A 167 -9.02 11.32 -2.43
N VAL A 168 -7.98 11.99 -1.93
CA VAL A 168 -8.04 13.38 -1.48
C VAL A 168 -7.38 14.34 -2.47
N GLY A 169 -7.13 13.89 -3.70
CA GLY A 169 -6.55 14.69 -4.78
C GLY A 169 -5.03 14.91 -4.68
N LEU A 170 -4.33 14.15 -3.84
CA LEU A 170 -2.87 14.19 -3.72
C LEU A 170 -2.21 13.19 -4.67
N SER A 171 -1.02 13.55 -5.14
CA SER A 171 -0.14 12.71 -5.96
C SER A 171 1.25 12.60 -5.33
N ALA A 172 2.14 11.77 -5.86
CA ALA A 172 3.52 11.70 -5.37
C ALA A 172 4.27 13.05 -5.49
N ASN A 173 3.86 13.92 -6.42
CA ASN A 173 4.48 15.25 -6.62
C ASN A 173 4.18 16.23 -5.49
N ASP A 174 3.12 15.97 -4.70
CA ASP A 174 2.73 16.79 -3.56
C ASP A 174 3.42 16.34 -2.26
N GLY A 175 4.22 15.27 -2.32
CA GLY A 175 4.93 14.73 -1.17
C GLY A 175 6.11 15.61 -0.73
N VAL A 176 6.28 15.72 0.59
CA VAL A 176 7.50 16.25 1.23
C VAL A 176 8.70 15.32 0.93
N PHE A 177 8.42 14.01 0.86
CA PHE A 177 9.36 12.99 0.41
C PHE A 177 8.59 11.81 -0.19
N VAL A 178 9.25 11.07 -1.07
CA VAL A 178 8.67 9.95 -1.81
C VAL A 178 9.62 8.75 -1.72
N GLU A 179 9.06 7.56 -1.57
CA GLU A 179 9.79 6.30 -1.64
C GLU A 179 10.47 6.14 -3.00
N ASP A 180 11.69 5.61 -2.97
CA ASP A 180 12.43 5.32 -4.18
C ASP A 180 11.84 4.13 -4.96
N LYS A 181 12.29 3.99 -6.21
CA LYS A 181 11.90 2.90 -7.10
C LYS A 181 12.39 1.52 -6.63
N ASP A 182 13.41 1.48 -5.77
CA ASP A 182 14.05 0.24 -5.30
C ASP A 182 13.32 -0.25 -4.05
N SER A 183 12.06 -0.64 -4.26
CA SER A 183 11.09 -0.98 -3.21
C SER A 183 10.70 -2.46 -3.29
N PRO A 184 10.66 -3.20 -2.16
CA PRO A 184 10.18 -4.58 -2.13
C PRO A 184 8.64 -4.68 -2.23
N TYR A 185 7.94 -3.55 -2.35
CA TYR A 185 6.49 -3.45 -2.27
C TYR A 185 5.81 -3.37 -3.65
N VAL A 186 6.33 -4.12 -4.62
CA VAL A 186 5.65 -4.30 -5.91
C VAL A 186 4.25 -4.86 -5.67
N ASN A 187 3.25 -4.23 -6.29
CA ASN A 187 1.89 -4.72 -6.21
C ASN A 187 1.72 -5.98 -7.05
N ILE A 188 0.79 -6.82 -6.62
CA ILE A 188 0.57 -8.16 -7.14
C ILE A 188 -0.89 -8.35 -7.50
N ILE A 189 -1.11 -9.24 -8.46
CA ILE A 189 -2.42 -9.79 -8.78
C ILE A 189 -2.52 -11.12 -8.03
N VAL A 190 -3.61 -11.30 -7.29
CA VAL A 190 -3.87 -12.47 -6.44
C VAL A 190 -5.15 -13.14 -6.90
N ALA A 191 -5.09 -14.46 -7.06
CA ALA A 191 -6.25 -15.30 -7.38
C ALA A 191 -6.32 -16.48 -6.40
N ARG A 192 -7.30 -17.37 -6.57
CA ARG A 192 -7.36 -18.63 -5.82
C ARG A 192 -6.47 -19.68 -6.48
N ASP A 193 -5.96 -20.62 -5.69
CA ASP A 193 -5.17 -21.74 -6.20
C ASP A 193 -5.94 -22.56 -7.26
N ASN A 194 -7.25 -22.70 -7.11
CA ASN A 194 -8.10 -23.48 -8.01
C ASN A 194 -8.52 -22.74 -9.30
N ASN A 195 -8.29 -21.43 -9.43
CA ASN A 195 -8.61 -20.66 -10.64
C ASN A 195 -7.41 -19.91 -11.24
N LYS A 196 -6.22 -20.00 -10.63
CA LYS A 196 -4.99 -19.33 -11.10
C LYS A 196 -4.65 -19.63 -12.56
N ASP A 197 -4.92 -20.85 -13.03
CA ASP A 197 -4.61 -21.29 -14.40
C ASP A 197 -5.80 -21.11 -15.36
N SER A 198 -6.91 -20.51 -14.90
CA SER A 198 -8.04 -20.21 -15.78
C SER A 198 -7.65 -19.24 -16.88
N GLU A 199 -8.24 -19.43 -18.06
CA GLU A 199 -7.98 -18.56 -19.21
C GLU A 199 -8.31 -17.09 -18.89
N ALA A 200 -9.39 -16.84 -18.14
CA ALA A 200 -9.77 -15.49 -17.72
C ALA A 200 -8.69 -14.81 -16.86
N VAL A 201 -8.20 -15.48 -15.80
CA VAL A 201 -7.15 -14.92 -14.93
C VAL A 201 -5.85 -14.70 -15.71
N GLN A 202 -5.44 -15.68 -16.51
CA GLN A 202 -4.21 -15.58 -17.31
C GLN A 202 -4.27 -14.48 -18.38
N ASN A 203 -5.43 -14.29 -19.01
CA ASN A 203 -5.61 -13.24 -20.01
C ASN A 203 -5.68 -11.85 -19.37
N PHE A 204 -6.29 -11.72 -18.18
CA PHE A 204 -6.24 -10.46 -17.43
C PHE A 204 -4.82 -10.08 -17.00
N VAL A 205 -4.02 -11.04 -16.53
CA VAL A 205 -2.61 -10.79 -16.13
C VAL A 205 -1.73 -10.37 -17.32
N LYS A 206 -1.99 -10.89 -18.53
CA LYS A 206 -1.25 -10.53 -19.75
C LYS A 206 -1.63 -9.15 -20.30
N ALA A 207 -2.85 -8.69 -20.02
CA ALA A 207 -3.39 -7.43 -20.51
C ALA A 207 -2.80 -6.24 -19.75
#